data_AF-D7CTE9-F1
#
_entry.id   AF-D7CTE9-F1
#
_cell.length_a   1.000
_cell.length_b   1.000
_cell.length_c   1.000
_cell.angle_alpha   90.00
_cell.angle_beta   90.00
_cell.angle_gamma   90.00
#
_symmetry.space_group_name_H-M   'P 1'
#
loop_
_entity.id
_entity.type
_entity.pdbx_description
1 polymer ?
#
loop_
_entity_poly.entity_id
_entity_poly.type
_entity_poly.pdbx_seq_one_letter_code
_entity_poly.pdbx_strand_id
1 'polypeptide(L)' 'MSGSGFYKRWASLFALLAALASAAWAYPLSVTDDLGVTVTLEREPERVVAMMPSHTETLCALDACDTLVGVDDATKSAP' A
#
# COMPACT_ATOMS: atom_id res chain seq x y z
N MET A 1 -33.02 -23.88 -24.69
CA MET A 1 -31.71 -23.39 -24.20
C MET A 1 -31.90 -22.65 -22.88
N SER A 2 -31.46 -23.22 -21.75
CA SER A 2 -31.55 -22.56 -20.42
C SER A 2 -30.35 -21.64 -20.21
N GLY A 3 -30.55 -20.33 -20.35
CA GLY A 3 -29.50 -19.30 -20.23
C GLY A 3 -28.96 -19.07 -18.81
N SER A 4 -29.45 -19.80 -17.80
CA SER A 4 -29.13 -19.57 -16.38
C SER A 4 -27.71 -19.99 -15.98
N GLY A 5 -27.08 -20.91 -16.70
CA GLY A 5 -25.73 -21.39 -16.39
C GLY A 5 -24.62 -20.39 -16.75
N PHE A 6 -24.84 -19.55 -17.76
CA PHE A 6 -23.88 -18.53 -18.18
C PHE A 6 -23.79 -17.41 -17.13
N TYR A 7 -24.91 -16.81 -16.75
CA TYR A 7 -24.93 -15.74 -15.74
C TYR A 7 -24.39 -16.18 -14.38
N LYS A 8 -24.62 -17.42 -13.95
CA LYS A 8 -24.06 -17.96 -12.69
C LYS A 8 -22.54 -18.05 -12.73
N ARG A 9 -21.96 -18.52 -13.85
CA ARG A 9 -20.50 -18.61 -14.03
C ARG A 9 -19.83 -17.25 -14.02
N TRP A 10 -20.44 -16.27 -14.68
CA TRP A 10 -19.92 -14.90 -14.72
C TRP A 10 -20.06 -14.20 -13.38
N ALA A 11 -21.17 -14.42 -12.66
CA ALA A 11 -21.34 -13.92 -11.29
C ALA A 11 -20.32 -14.51 -10.32
N SER A 12 -20.01 -15.81 -10.43
CA SER A 12 -18.96 -16.45 -9.60
C SER A 12 -17.56 -15.92 -9.93
N LEU A 13 -17.25 -15.68 -11.21
CA LEU A 13 -15.97 -15.09 -11.61
C LEU A 13 -15.83 -13.66 -11.06
N PHE A 14 -16.90 -12.88 -11.14
CA PHE A 14 -16.94 -11.52 -10.61
C PHE A 14 -16.81 -11.49 -9.08
N ALA A 15 -17.49 -12.40 -8.37
CA ALA A 15 -17.36 -12.53 -6.92
C ALA A 15 -15.94 -12.94 -6.50
N LEU A 16 -15.29 -13.83 -7.26
CA LEU A 16 -13.89 -14.22 -7.00
C LEU A 16 -12.91 -13.07 -7.25
N LEU A 17 -13.10 -12.31 -8.33
CA LEU A 17 -12.32 -11.10 -8.63
C LEU A 17 -12.50 -10.02 -7.55
N ALA A 18 -13.73 -9.79 -7.09
CA ALA A 18 -14.00 -8.87 -6.00
C ALA A 18 -13.33 -9.31 -4.69
N ALA A 19 -13.38 -10.61 -4.37
CA ALA A 19 -12.74 -11.17 -3.17
C ALA A 19 -11.21 -11.04 -3.21
N LEU A 20 -10.59 -11.24 -4.38
CA LEU A 20 -9.15 -11.03 -4.59
C LEU A 20 -8.75 -9.55 -4.52
N ALA A 21 -9.61 -8.64 -4.98
CA ALA A 21 -9.37 -7.20 -4.90
C ALA A 21 -9.49 -6.66 -3.46
N SER A 22 -10.24 -7.33 -2.59
CA SER A 22 -10.45 -6.93 -1.19
C SER A 22 -9.34 -7.35 -0.21
N ALA A 23 -8.19 -7.84 -0.69
CA ALA A 23 -7.00 -8.01 0.14
C ALA A 23 -6.33 -6.65 0.40
N ALA A 24 -7.06 -5.73 1.03
CA ALA A 24 -6.53 -4.49 1.54
C ALA A 24 -5.79 -4.77 2.86
N TRP A 25 -4.65 -4.11 3.07
CA TRP A 25 -3.95 -4.13 4.34
C TRP A 25 -4.86 -3.53 5.41
N ALA A 26 -5.14 -4.30 6.47
CA ALA A 26 -5.94 -3.84 7.59
C ALA A 26 -5.03 -3.26 8.67
N TYR A 27 -5.48 -2.17 9.29
CA TYR A 27 -4.87 -1.63 10.49
C TYR A 27 -5.57 -2.21 11.74
N PRO A 28 -4.86 -2.43 12.85
CA PRO A 28 -3.44 -2.11 13.05
C PRO A 28 -2.49 -3.03 12.29
N LEU A 29 -1.44 -2.45 11.71
CA LEU A 29 -0.42 -3.15 10.93
C LEU A 29 0.92 -3.12 11.67
N SER A 30 1.37 -4.27 12.16
CA SER A 30 2.69 -4.42 12.77
C SER A 30 3.70 -4.90 11.75
N VAL A 31 4.82 -4.17 11.63
CA VAL A 31 5.95 -4.48 10.75
C VAL A 31 7.22 -4.51 11.59
N THR A 32 8.08 -5.50 11.35
CA THR A 32 9.41 -5.55 11.95
C THR A 32 10.43 -5.05 10.93
N ASP A 33 11.24 -4.06 11.31
CA ASP A 33 12.27 -3.50 10.45
C ASP A 33 13.56 -4.35 10.42
N ASP A 34 14.53 -3.92 9.61
CA ASP A 34 15.82 -4.59 9.47
C ASP A 34 16.69 -4.51 10.73
N LEU A 35 16.35 -3.63 11.68
CA LEU A 35 16.99 -3.55 13.00
C LEU A 35 16.35 -4.49 14.03
N GLY A 36 15.28 -5.20 13.64
CA GLY A 36 14.51 -6.08 14.52
C GLY A 36 13.51 -5.35 15.41
N VAL A 37 13.23 -4.07 15.15
CA VAL A 37 12.24 -3.28 15.89
C VAL A 37 10.86 -3.50 15.27
N THR A 38 9.90 -3.94 16.09
CA THR A 38 8.50 -4.01 15.67
C THR A 38 7.82 -2.67 15.90
N VAL A 39 7.35 -2.06 14.82
CA VAL A 39 6.53 -0.84 14.83
C VAL A 39 5.10 -1.21 14.45
N THR A 40 4.12 -0.67 15.18
CA THR A 40 2.71 -0.84 14.84
C THR A 40 2.15 0.48 14.30
N LEU A 41 1.64 0.42 13.08
CA LEU A 41 0.88 1.49 12.46
C LEU A 41 -0.58 1.29 12.85
N GLU A 42 -1.14 2.21 13.63
CA GLU A 42 -2.53 2.11 14.10
C GLU A 42 -3.56 2.46 13.02
N ARG A 43 -3.13 3.20 12.00
CA ARG A 43 -3.93 3.67 10.86
C ARG A 43 -3.01 4.02 9.70
N GLU A 44 -3.62 4.37 8.58
CA GLU A 44 -2.92 4.87 7.40
C GLU A 44 -2.02 6.07 7.72
N PRO A 45 -0.72 6.03 7.37
CA PRO A 45 0.19 7.16 7.56
C PRO A 45 -0.16 8.33 6.62
N GLU A 46 -0.45 9.49 7.19
CA GLU A 46 -0.78 10.71 6.41
C GLU A 46 0.40 11.69 6.29
N ARG A 47 1.44 11.49 7.11
CA ARG A 47 2.61 12.38 7.18
C ARG A 47 3.88 11.55 7.33
N VAL A 48 4.72 11.59 6.31
CA VAL A 48 5.94 10.77 6.23
C VAL A 48 7.17 11.67 6.15
N VAL A 49 8.25 11.28 6.82
CA VAL A 49 9.56 11.91 6.68
C VAL A 49 10.53 10.89 6.10
N ALA A 50 11.22 11.23 5.01
CA ALA A 50 12.18 10.34 4.35
C ALA A 50 13.62 10.65 4.78
N MET A 51 14.37 9.61 5.14
CA MET A 51 15.75 9.73 5.66
C MET A 51 16.83 9.32 4.64
N MET A 52 16.45 8.89 3.42
CA MET A 52 17.39 8.51 2.36
C MET A 52 16.76 8.78 0.99
N PRO A 53 17.52 9.18 -0.05
CA PRO A 53 16.96 9.48 -1.36
C PRO A 53 16.12 8.32 -1.93
N SER A 54 16.60 7.09 -1.76
CA SER A 54 15.88 5.89 -2.17
C SER A 54 14.51 5.73 -1.50
N HIS A 55 14.32 6.22 -0.26
CA HIS A 55 13.02 6.19 0.41
C HIS A 55 12.03 7.16 -0.24
N THR A 56 12.48 8.36 -0.61
CA THR A 56 11.66 9.33 -1.35
C THR A 56 11.21 8.75 -2.70
N GLU A 57 12.14 8.20 -3.48
CA GLU A 57 11.82 7.58 -4.76
C GLU A 57 10.85 6.40 -4.61
N THR A 58 11.02 5.59 -3.56
CA THR A 58 10.12 4.46 -3.27
C THR A 58 8.71 4.94 -2.95
N LEU A 59 8.55 5.94 -2.08
CA LEU A 59 7.23 6.51 -1.75
C LEU A 59 6.53 7.05 -3.00
N CYS A 60 7.29 7.71 -3.87
CA CYS A 60 6.76 8.27 -5.10
C CYS A 60 6.36 7.21 -6.12
N ALA A 61 7.16 6.15 -6.27
CA ALA A 61 6.81 5.01 -7.11
C ALA A 61 5.53 4.27 -6.62
N LEU A 62 5.19 4.40 -5.34
CA LEU A 62 3.97 3.86 -4.72
C LEU A 62 2.78 4.83 -4.77
N ASP A 63 2.86 5.93 -5.51
CA ASP A 63 1.82 6.98 -5.60
C ASP A 63 1.51 7.66 -4.25
N ALA A 64 2.50 7.68 -3.34
CA ALA A 64 2.39 8.23 -2.00
C ALA A 64 3.27 9.48 -1.78
N CYS A 65 3.79 10.11 -2.85
CA CYS A 65 4.63 11.31 -2.77
C CYS A 65 3.99 12.40 -1.90
N ASP A 66 2.67 12.59 -2.02
CA ASP A 66 1.93 13.68 -1.39
C ASP A 66 1.86 13.59 0.14
N THR A 67 2.22 12.43 0.71
CA THR A 67 2.30 12.24 2.17
C THR A 67 3.60 12.79 2.76
N LEU A 68 4.60 13.14 1.93
CA LEU A 68 5.92 13.57 2.38
C LEU A 68 5.88 14.98 2.96
N VAL A 69 6.23 15.12 4.24
CA VAL A 69 6.23 16.40 4.97
C VAL A 69 7.61 16.90 5.36
N GLY A 70 8.65 16.12 5.06
CA GLY A 70 10.03 16.46 5.36
C GLY A 70 11.01 15.44 4.82
N VAL A 71 12.25 15.90 4.64
CA VAL A 71 13.38 15.11 4.17
C VAL A 71 14.59 15.48 5.04
N ASP A 72 15.54 14.57 5.23
CA ASP A 72 16.81 14.86 5.90
C ASP A 72 17.78 15.68 5.02
N ASP A 73 18.94 16.06 5.56
CA ASP A 73 19.92 16.84 4.78
C ASP A 73 20.56 16.01 3.66
N ALA A 74 20.73 14.70 3.84
CA ALA A 74 21.29 13.81 2.83
C ALA A 74 20.33 13.61 1.63
N THR A 75 19.03 13.72 1.86
CA THR A 75 17.97 13.68 0.83
C THR A 75 17.76 15.02 0.13
N LYS A 76 18.09 16.14 0.77
CA LYS A 76 17.95 17.49 0.19
C LYS A 76 18.73 17.69 -1.12
N SER A 77 19.73 16.84 -1.40
CA SER A 77 20.57 16.90 -2.61
C SER A 77 20.06 16.10 -3.82
N ALA A 78 18.85 15.54 -3.80
CA ALA A 78 18.21 15.07 -5.03
C ALA A 78 17.79 16.30 -5.88
N PRO A 79 18.32 16.49 -7.10
CA PRO A 79 18.02 17.63 -7.95
C PRO A 79 16.56 17.68 -8.42
#